data_AF-S8E5G7-F1
#
_entry.id   AF-S8E5G7-F1
#
_cell.length_a   1.000
_cell.length_b   1.000
_cell.length_c   1.000
_cell.angle_alpha   90.00
_cell.angle_beta   90.00
_cell.angle_gamma   90.00
#
_symmetry.space_group_name_H-M   'P 1'
#
loop_
_entity.id
_entity.type
_entity.pdbx_description
1 polymer ?
#
loop_
_entity_poly.entity_id
_entity_poly.type
_entity_poly.pdbx_seq_one_letter_code
_entity_poly.pdbx_strand_id
1 'polypeptide(L)'
;MFERLHIDCAKKAWRASNHRNERPQMTKWLERREKIAMFESLRARLHTQARDIDADSNMNTDNVKARPAIGSDPARFDTIVALHGEDAEATGVQGTRIGRVKVIFKLPDTIYEHGSLNDMHAPEEWATQGPLAYVEWYANLPASADPAHMMYEVRKLPLRADGTPAGEIIPLSMIRQSCQLIPRFPKPKADRTTPTVPSDWTSDSVLDKAQKFLLNNWASKYAYQTLW
;
A
#
# COMPACT_ATOMS: atom_id res chain seq x y z
N MET A 1 -8.73 -17.21 38.04
CA MET A 1 -8.36 -16.12 38.95
C MET A 1 -8.45 -14.77 38.22
N PHE A 2 -9.64 -14.39 37.74
CA PHE A 2 -9.84 -13.15 36.95
C PHE A 2 -10.73 -12.12 37.67
N GLU A 3 -11.69 -12.57 38.47
CA GLU A 3 -12.64 -11.71 39.21
C GLU A 3 -11.97 -10.66 40.12
N ARG A 4 -10.89 -11.03 40.83
CA ARG A 4 -10.14 -10.09 41.69
C ARG A 4 -9.40 -9.01 40.88
N LEU A 5 -8.92 -9.36 39.69
CA LEU A 5 -8.16 -8.45 38.83
C LEU A 5 -9.05 -7.34 38.26
N HIS A 6 -10.28 -7.67 37.85
CA HIS A 6 -11.25 -6.69 37.35
C HIS A 6 -11.67 -5.68 38.43
N ILE A 7 -11.78 -6.11 39.69
CA ILE A 7 -12.07 -5.23 40.84
C ILE A 7 -10.91 -4.26 41.09
N ASP A 8 -9.66 -4.70 40.99
CA ASP A 8 -8.50 -3.83 41.21
C ASP A 8 -8.31 -2.81 40.09
N CYS A 9 -8.63 -3.17 38.84
CA CYS A 9 -8.65 -2.25 37.72
C CYS A 9 -9.65 -1.10 37.94
N ALA A 10 -10.87 -1.42 38.37
CA ALA A 10 -11.88 -0.42 38.69
C ALA A 10 -11.47 0.49 39.87
N LYS A 11 -10.87 -0.09 40.93
CA LYS A 11 -10.37 0.69 42.08
C LYS A 11 -9.24 1.65 41.71
N LYS A 12 -8.32 1.23 40.83
CA LYS A 12 -7.21 2.08 40.34
C LYS A 12 -7.74 3.19 39.44
N ALA A 13 -8.69 2.88 38.55
CA ALA A 13 -9.35 3.88 37.71
C ALA A 13 -10.11 4.92 38.55
N TRP A 14 -10.80 4.48 39.62
CA TRP A 14 -11.50 5.35 40.56
C TRP A 14 -10.53 6.31 41.28
N ARG A 15 -9.43 5.81 41.84
CA ARG A 15 -8.42 6.64 42.54
C ARG A 15 -7.73 7.66 41.63
N ALA A 16 -7.70 7.42 40.33
CA ALA A 16 -7.09 8.31 39.34
C ALA A 16 -8.06 9.38 38.79
N SER A 17 -9.32 9.36 39.22
CA SER A 17 -10.35 10.33 38.87
C SER A 17 -10.37 11.49 39.87
N ASN A 18 -10.91 12.64 39.47
CA ASN A 18 -11.22 13.73 40.40
C ASN A 18 -12.56 13.56 41.13
N HIS A 19 -13.16 12.37 41.03
CA HIS A 19 -14.42 11.95 41.67
C HIS A 19 -15.66 12.80 41.29
N ARG A 20 -15.64 13.44 40.12
CA ARG A 20 -16.79 14.17 39.56
C ARG A 20 -17.04 13.73 38.12
N ASN A 21 -18.22 13.21 37.78
CA ASN A 21 -18.46 12.58 36.47
C ASN A 21 -17.44 11.48 36.19
N GLU A 22 -17.29 10.57 37.15
CA GLU A 22 -16.25 9.56 37.24
C GLU A 22 -16.29 8.53 36.11
N ARG A 23 -17.48 8.18 35.59
CA ARG A 23 -17.64 7.07 34.65
C ARG A 23 -16.83 7.29 33.36
N PRO A 24 -16.99 8.42 32.63
CA PRO A 24 -16.15 8.74 31.48
C PRO A 24 -14.65 8.79 31.80
N GLN A 25 -14.27 9.27 32.99
CA GLN A 25 -12.87 9.39 33.39
C GLN A 25 -12.24 8.01 33.67
N MET A 26 -12.97 7.13 34.33
CA MET A 26 -12.56 5.75 34.58
C MET A 26 -12.45 4.96 33.28
N THR A 27 -13.42 5.10 32.36
CA THR A 27 -13.35 4.49 31.02
C THR A 27 -12.13 4.99 30.26
N LYS A 28 -11.90 6.31 30.23
CA LYS A 28 -10.73 6.90 29.56
C LYS A 28 -9.41 6.47 30.20
N TRP A 29 -9.37 6.30 31.51
CA TRP A 29 -8.21 5.79 32.22
C TRP A 29 -7.92 4.34 31.87
N LEU A 30 -8.96 3.49 31.82
CA LEU A 30 -8.85 2.08 31.43
C LEU A 30 -8.39 1.93 29.98
N GLU A 31 -8.99 2.66 29.04
CA GLU A 31 -8.57 2.68 27.64
C GLU A 31 -7.10 3.09 27.47
N ARG A 32 -6.65 4.09 28.24
CA ARG A 32 -5.24 4.49 28.25
C ARG A 32 -4.35 3.38 28.80
N ARG A 33 -4.80 2.68 29.84
CA ARG A 33 -4.05 1.58 30.44
C ARG A 33 -3.95 0.38 29.50
N GLU A 34 -5.01 0.07 28.78
CA GLU A 34 -5.02 -0.96 27.73
C GLU A 34 -4.09 -0.59 26.58
N LYS A 35 -4.13 0.66 26.09
CA LYS A 35 -3.21 1.15 25.05
C LYS A 35 -1.75 1.09 25.50
N ILE A 36 -1.45 1.45 26.75
CA ILE A 36 -0.09 1.34 27.32
C ILE A 36 0.32 -0.13 27.45
N ALA A 37 -0.55 -1.01 27.93
CA ALA A 37 -0.23 -2.44 28.04
C ALA A 37 -0.04 -3.11 26.67
N MET A 38 -0.85 -2.74 25.68
CA MET A 38 -0.68 -3.16 24.29
C MET A 38 0.65 -2.64 23.72
N PHE A 39 1.01 -1.38 24.01
CA PHE A 39 2.28 -0.80 23.58
C PHE A 39 3.49 -1.44 24.27
N GLU A 40 3.43 -1.70 25.58
CA GLU A 40 4.47 -2.41 26.32
C GLU A 40 4.62 -3.85 25.83
N SER A 41 3.51 -4.54 25.55
CA SER A 41 3.51 -5.87 24.94
C SER A 41 4.11 -5.86 23.53
N LEU A 42 3.76 -4.86 22.71
CA LEU A 42 4.36 -4.66 21.39
C LEU A 42 5.86 -4.37 21.51
N ARG A 43 6.29 -3.53 22.47
CA ARG A 43 7.70 -3.21 22.70
C ARG A 43 8.48 -4.44 23.16
N ALA A 44 7.91 -5.24 24.06
CA ALA A 44 8.49 -6.50 24.49
C ALA A 44 8.59 -7.49 23.33
N ARG A 45 7.54 -7.63 22.51
CA ARG A 45 7.57 -8.45 21.28
C ARG A 45 8.62 -7.98 20.29
N LEU A 46 8.77 -6.67 20.09
CA LEU A 46 9.80 -6.10 19.22
C LEU A 46 11.21 -6.32 19.77
N HIS A 47 11.39 -6.30 21.11
CA HIS A 47 12.67 -6.62 21.74
C HIS A 47 12.99 -8.12 21.71
N THR A 48 12.01 -9.00 21.84
CA THR A 48 12.18 -10.45 21.62
C THR A 48 12.49 -10.73 20.15
N GLN A 49 11.75 -10.10 19.24
CA GLN A 49 11.99 -10.20 17.80
C GLN A 49 13.38 -9.65 17.44
N ALA A 50 13.88 -8.60 18.09
CA ALA A 50 15.25 -8.11 17.91
C ALA A 50 16.33 -9.09 18.39
N ARG A 51 16.03 -9.97 19.35
CA ARG A 51 16.95 -11.05 19.77
C ARG A 51 16.91 -12.25 18.84
N ASP A 52 15.77 -12.48 18.18
CA ASP A 52 15.62 -13.53 17.17
C ASP A 52 16.08 -13.07 15.76
N ILE A 53 16.15 -11.76 15.50
CA ILE A 53 16.63 -11.16 14.24
C ILE A 53 18.12 -11.41 14.00
N ASP A 54 18.94 -11.60 15.04
CA ASP A 54 20.35 -11.98 14.86
C ASP A 54 20.52 -13.44 14.39
N ALA A 55 19.45 -14.25 14.41
CA ALA A 55 19.48 -15.67 14.04
C ALA A 55 18.70 -16.01 12.76
N ASP A 56 17.87 -15.11 12.23
CA ASP A 56 17.09 -15.38 11.01
C ASP A 56 17.00 -14.14 10.11
N SER A 57 17.97 -14.00 9.20
CA SER A 57 18.03 -12.94 8.18
C SER A 57 16.99 -13.18 7.06
N ASN A 58 15.73 -13.38 7.40
CA ASN A 58 14.65 -13.39 6.41
C ASN A 58 14.04 -11.99 6.35
N MET A 59 14.70 -11.09 5.61
CA MET A 59 14.17 -9.78 5.26
C MET A 59 12.76 -9.96 4.69
N ASN A 60 11.75 -9.37 5.32
CA ASN A 60 10.37 -9.37 4.84
C ASN A 60 10.33 -8.84 3.38
N THR A 61 10.37 -9.74 2.41
CA THR A 61 10.53 -9.41 1.00
C THR A 61 9.17 -9.14 0.40
N ASP A 62 9.00 -7.96 -0.19
CA ASP A 62 7.77 -7.59 -0.88
C ASP A 62 7.77 -8.13 -2.31
N ASN A 63 6.66 -8.73 -2.74
CA ASN A 63 6.54 -9.43 -4.02
C ASN A 63 5.53 -8.71 -4.92
N VAL A 64 6.00 -8.17 -6.04
CA VAL A 64 5.18 -7.49 -7.05
C VAL A 64 5.03 -8.36 -8.30
N LYS A 65 3.80 -8.56 -8.76
CA LYS A 65 3.49 -9.38 -9.95
C LYS A 65 3.04 -8.53 -11.13
N ALA A 66 3.58 -8.86 -12.29
CA ALA A 66 3.22 -8.29 -13.59
C ALA A 66 3.02 -9.43 -14.62
N ARG A 67 1.92 -10.17 -14.48
CA ARG A 67 1.61 -11.35 -15.29
C ARG A 67 0.53 -11.04 -16.32
N PRO A 68 0.82 -11.15 -17.63
CA PRO A 68 -0.22 -11.07 -18.64
C PRO A 68 -1.18 -12.28 -18.54
N ALA A 69 -2.33 -12.18 -19.20
CA ALA A 69 -3.26 -13.32 -19.31
C ALA A 69 -2.61 -14.45 -20.11
N ILE A 70 -2.75 -15.69 -19.63
CA ILE A 70 -2.20 -16.87 -20.30
C ILE A 70 -3.28 -17.96 -20.32
N GLY A 71 -3.78 -18.29 -21.51
CA GLY A 71 -4.87 -19.27 -21.65
C GLY A 71 -6.12 -18.84 -20.89
N SER A 72 -6.51 -19.62 -19.87
CA SER A 72 -7.64 -19.32 -19.00
C SER A 72 -7.28 -18.48 -17.77
N ASP A 73 -5.99 -18.27 -17.49
CA ASP A 73 -5.55 -17.49 -16.33
C ASP A 73 -5.70 -15.99 -16.63
N PRO A 74 -6.44 -15.24 -15.79
CA PRO A 74 -6.60 -13.81 -15.98
C PRO A 74 -5.28 -13.06 -15.77
N ALA A 75 -5.14 -11.92 -16.43
CA ALA A 75 -3.99 -11.06 -16.23
C ALA A 75 -3.95 -10.53 -14.78
N ARG A 76 -2.77 -10.51 -14.17
CA ARG A 76 -2.57 -10.01 -12.81
C ARG A 76 -1.44 -9.00 -12.78
N PHE A 77 -1.82 -7.77 -12.43
CA PHE A 77 -0.91 -6.64 -12.35
C PHE A 77 -1.10 -5.96 -11.00
N ASP A 78 -0.09 -6.07 -10.14
CA ASP A 78 -0.12 -5.51 -8.79
C ASP A 78 0.12 -3.99 -8.81
N THR A 79 -0.41 -3.31 -7.79
CA THR A 79 -0.26 -1.87 -7.60
C THR A 79 0.93 -1.55 -6.71
N ILE A 80 1.63 -0.46 -7.02
CA ILE A 80 2.87 -0.06 -6.35
C ILE A 80 2.87 1.42 -5.98
N VAL A 81 3.75 1.76 -5.05
CA VAL A 81 4.18 3.12 -4.74
C VAL A 81 5.57 3.30 -5.34
N ALA A 82 5.73 4.26 -6.25
CA ALA A 82 7.00 4.62 -6.86
C ALA A 82 7.47 6.00 -6.38
N LEU A 83 8.78 6.18 -6.29
CA LEU A 83 9.41 7.48 -6.16
C LEU A 83 9.38 8.15 -7.54
N HIS A 84 8.83 9.36 -7.64
CA HIS A 84 8.63 10.04 -8.93
C HIS A 84 9.09 11.50 -8.93
N GLY A 85 9.17 12.16 -7.77
CA GLY A 85 9.69 13.52 -7.62
C GLY A 85 10.98 13.56 -6.80
N GLU A 86 11.74 14.66 -6.92
CA GLU A 86 12.94 14.90 -6.11
C GLU A 86 12.63 15.04 -4.62
N ASP A 87 11.42 15.48 -4.28
CA ASP A 87 10.90 15.59 -2.91
C ASP A 87 10.47 14.24 -2.31
N ALA A 88 10.79 13.10 -2.95
CA ALA A 88 10.36 11.80 -2.49
C ALA A 88 11.14 11.38 -1.23
N GLU A 89 10.45 11.42 -0.08
CA GLU A 89 11.06 11.11 1.21
C GLU A 89 10.89 9.64 1.62
N ALA A 90 11.75 9.21 2.55
CA ALA A 90 11.64 7.90 3.21
C ALA A 90 10.41 7.80 4.13
N THR A 91 9.62 8.85 4.31
CA THR A 91 8.35 8.84 5.07
C THR A 91 7.33 9.75 4.38
N GLY A 92 6.07 9.35 4.36
CA GLY A 92 5.01 10.10 3.70
C GLY A 92 4.86 9.79 2.20
N VAL A 93 3.87 10.44 1.60
CA VAL A 93 3.46 10.22 0.20
C VAL A 93 3.95 11.32 -0.76
N GLN A 94 4.59 12.36 -0.22
CA GLN A 94 5.18 13.45 -0.97
C GLN A 94 6.25 12.91 -1.94
N GLY A 95 6.27 13.43 -3.17
CA GLY A 95 7.15 12.94 -4.23
C GLY A 95 6.90 11.49 -4.69
N THR A 96 5.89 10.80 -4.14
CA THR A 96 5.51 9.45 -4.57
C THR A 96 4.34 9.45 -5.53
N ARG A 97 4.23 8.38 -6.32
CA ARG A 97 3.11 8.17 -7.23
C ARG A 97 2.64 6.72 -7.19
N ILE A 98 1.33 6.54 -7.30
CA ILE A 98 0.72 5.21 -7.36
C ILE A 98 0.61 4.75 -8.80
N GLY A 99 1.06 3.53 -9.06
CA GLY A 99 1.04 2.93 -10.38
C GLY A 99 0.63 1.46 -10.34
N ARG A 100 0.33 0.89 -11.51
CA ARG A 100 0.09 -0.53 -11.71
C ARG A 100 1.17 -1.09 -12.62
N VAL A 101 1.92 -2.09 -12.15
CA VAL A 101 3.06 -2.63 -12.90
C VAL A 101 2.56 -3.63 -13.93
N LYS A 102 2.86 -3.39 -15.20
CA LYS A 102 2.36 -4.19 -16.33
C LYS A 102 3.40 -5.14 -16.89
N VAL A 103 4.66 -4.72 -16.89
CA VAL A 103 5.78 -5.53 -17.38
C VAL A 103 7.00 -5.24 -16.52
N ILE A 104 7.76 -6.28 -16.20
CA ILE A 104 9.10 -6.17 -15.62
C ILE A 104 10.05 -6.85 -16.60
N PHE A 105 11.12 -6.17 -17.00
CA PHE A 105 12.02 -6.64 -18.04
C PHE A 105 13.45 -6.13 -17.83
N LYS A 106 14.40 -6.75 -18.54
CA LYS A 106 15.76 -6.24 -18.70
C LYS A 106 15.98 -5.92 -20.17
N LEU A 107 16.76 -4.90 -20.44
CA LEU A 107 17.24 -4.65 -21.78
C LEU A 107 18.23 -5.77 -22.17
N PRO A 108 18.25 -6.21 -23.44
CA PRO A 108 19.15 -7.26 -23.88
C PRO A 108 20.59 -6.73 -23.99
N ASP A 109 21.56 -7.62 -23.79
CA ASP A 109 22.98 -7.29 -23.95
C ASP A 109 23.40 -7.28 -25.44
N THR A 110 22.57 -7.87 -26.31
CA THR A 110 22.78 -7.91 -27.77
C THR A 110 21.52 -7.49 -28.53
N ILE A 111 21.71 -6.80 -29.65
CA ILE A 111 20.65 -6.35 -30.57
C ILE A 111 21.01 -6.73 -32.00
N TYR A 112 20.01 -6.79 -32.88
CA TYR A 112 20.24 -7.04 -34.29
C TYR A 112 20.71 -5.78 -35.02
N GLU A 113 21.72 -5.93 -35.86
CA GLU A 113 22.15 -4.89 -36.77
C GLU A 113 21.06 -4.60 -37.82
N HIS A 114 20.73 -3.32 -38.02
CA HIS A 114 19.60 -2.92 -38.88
C HIS A 114 19.79 -3.41 -40.32
N GLY A 115 18.89 -4.28 -40.81
CA GLY A 115 18.96 -4.86 -42.15
C GLY A 115 19.82 -6.12 -42.27
N SER A 116 20.32 -6.66 -41.14
CA SER A 116 21.06 -7.92 -41.05
C SER A 116 20.48 -8.82 -39.96
N LEU A 117 20.82 -10.12 -39.98
CA LEU A 117 20.57 -11.06 -38.88
C LEU A 117 21.80 -11.19 -37.96
N ASN A 118 22.80 -10.33 -38.13
CA ASN A 118 24.00 -10.33 -37.30
C ASN A 118 23.70 -9.70 -35.94
N ASP A 119 24.23 -10.34 -34.88
CA ASP A 119 24.20 -9.81 -33.53
C ASP A 119 25.25 -8.71 -33.34
N MET A 120 24.85 -7.60 -32.73
CA MET A 120 25.70 -6.49 -32.30
C MET A 120 25.54 -6.28 -30.79
N HIS A 121 26.60 -5.82 -30.12
CA HIS A 121 26.53 -5.46 -28.70
C HIS A 121 25.57 -4.29 -28.50
N ALA A 122 24.68 -4.39 -27.52
CA ALA A 122 23.78 -3.30 -27.15
C ALA A 122 24.57 -2.11 -26.56
N PRO A 123 24.02 -0.89 -26.52
CA PRO A 123 24.68 0.24 -25.87
C PRO A 123 25.10 -0.08 -24.42
N GLU A 124 26.33 0.27 -24.03
CA GLU A 124 26.86 -0.03 -22.68
C GLU A 124 26.00 0.56 -21.56
N GLU A 125 25.34 1.69 -21.83
CA GLU A 125 24.38 2.34 -20.95
C GLU A 125 23.24 1.39 -20.52
N TRP A 126 22.83 0.45 -21.37
CA TRP A 126 21.75 -0.51 -21.06
C TRP A 126 22.15 -1.52 -19.99
N ALA A 127 23.42 -1.94 -19.98
CA ALA A 127 23.94 -2.88 -19.00
C ALA A 127 23.91 -2.29 -17.57
N THR A 128 24.02 -0.97 -17.45
CA THR A 128 24.05 -0.27 -16.14
C THR A 128 22.68 0.07 -15.57
N GLN A 129 21.61 0.05 -16.38
CA GLN A 129 20.26 0.44 -15.98
C GLN A 129 19.58 -0.57 -15.02
N GLY A 130 20.02 -1.83 -15.02
CA GLY A 130 19.39 -2.89 -14.24
C GLY A 130 17.97 -3.25 -14.74
N PRO A 131 17.15 -3.94 -13.92
CA PRO A 131 15.78 -4.27 -14.29
C PRO A 131 14.89 -3.01 -14.35
N LEU A 132 14.02 -2.98 -15.35
CA LEU A 132 13.06 -1.92 -15.63
C LEU A 132 11.62 -2.43 -15.45
N ALA A 133 10.70 -1.50 -15.24
CA ALA A 133 9.28 -1.77 -15.15
C ALA A 133 8.46 -0.78 -15.98
N TYR A 134 7.51 -1.27 -16.76
CA TYR A 134 6.46 -0.45 -17.36
C TYR A 134 5.30 -0.31 -16.39
N VAL A 135 4.96 0.93 -16.04
CA VAL A 135 3.96 1.26 -15.03
C VAL A 135 2.88 2.13 -15.64
N GLU A 136 1.62 1.74 -15.46
CA GLU A 136 0.45 2.57 -15.76
C GLU A 136 0.10 3.42 -14.54
N TRP A 137 0.10 4.74 -14.68
CA TRP A 137 -0.06 5.66 -13.57
C TRP A 137 -1.52 5.94 -13.22
N TYR A 138 -1.77 6.06 -11.91
CA TYR A 138 -2.94 6.75 -11.41
C TYR A 138 -2.70 8.27 -11.35
N ALA A 139 -3.75 9.03 -11.08
CA ALA A 139 -3.64 10.46 -10.84
C ALA A 139 -2.79 10.73 -9.60
N ASN A 140 -2.15 11.90 -9.56
CA ASN A 140 -1.37 12.32 -8.40
C ASN A 140 -2.24 12.31 -7.13
N LEU A 141 -1.63 11.89 -6.02
CA LEU A 141 -2.29 11.88 -4.73
C LEU A 141 -2.68 13.31 -4.32
N PRO A 142 -3.83 13.50 -3.65
CA PRO A 142 -4.18 14.80 -3.11
C PRO A 142 -3.18 15.21 -2.02
N ALA A 143 -3.05 16.52 -1.80
CA ALA A 143 -2.11 17.07 -0.80
C ALA A 143 -2.42 16.61 0.64
N SER A 144 -3.66 16.19 0.92
CA SER A 144 -4.08 15.71 2.23
C SER A 144 -4.98 14.47 2.11
N ALA A 145 -4.86 13.56 3.07
CA ALA A 145 -5.80 12.45 3.23
C ALA A 145 -7.20 12.92 3.65
N ASP A 146 -8.20 12.06 3.48
CA ASP A 146 -9.56 12.30 3.97
C ASP A 146 -9.57 12.42 5.51
N PRO A 147 -10.18 13.46 6.11
CA PRO A 147 -10.13 13.68 7.56
C PRO A 147 -10.85 12.60 8.40
N ALA A 148 -11.81 11.88 7.83
CA ALA A 148 -12.62 10.92 8.59
C ALA A 148 -11.90 9.58 8.73
N HIS A 149 -11.18 9.16 7.68
CA HIS A 149 -10.54 7.85 7.62
C HIS A 149 -9.04 7.89 7.33
N MET A 150 -8.42 9.07 7.19
CA MET A 150 -6.97 9.22 7.04
C MET A 150 -6.34 8.37 5.93
N MET A 151 -7.06 8.17 4.81
CA MET A 151 -6.53 7.52 3.61
C MET A 151 -6.59 8.48 2.42
N TYR A 152 -5.64 8.32 1.51
CA TYR A 152 -5.59 9.08 0.26
C TYR A 152 -6.53 8.48 -0.79
N GLU A 153 -7.27 9.34 -1.49
CA GLU A 153 -8.05 8.93 -2.66
C GLU A 153 -7.14 8.80 -3.88
N VAL A 154 -7.18 7.64 -4.53
CA VAL A 154 -6.47 7.33 -5.77
C VAL A 154 -7.49 7.31 -6.91
N ARG A 155 -7.21 8.05 -7.99
CA ARG A 155 -8.12 8.14 -9.14
C ARG A 155 -7.45 7.59 -10.38
N LYS A 156 -8.20 6.91 -11.23
CA LYS A 156 -7.71 6.58 -12.58
C LYS A 156 -7.55 7.83 -13.42
N LEU A 157 -6.52 7.83 -14.25
CA LEU A 157 -6.37 8.81 -15.31
C LEU A 157 -7.24 8.40 -16.50
N PRO A 158 -7.82 9.38 -17.23
CA PRO A 158 -8.42 9.09 -18.52
C PRO A 158 -7.35 8.61 -19.50
N LEU A 159 -7.79 7.86 -20.51
CA LEU A 159 -6.92 7.50 -21.62
C LEU A 159 -6.47 8.77 -22.36
N ARG A 160 -5.26 8.73 -22.92
CA ARG A 160 -4.75 9.77 -23.81
C ARG A 160 -5.58 9.82 -25.09
N ALA A 161 -5.37 10.86 -25.90
CA ALA A 161 -6.11 11.05 -27.15
C ALA A 161 -5.92 9.90 -28.16
N ASP A 162 -4.80 9.18 -28.07
CA ASP A 162 -4.48 7.99 -28.86
C ASP A 162 -5.09 6.67 -28.31
N GLY A 163 -5.86 6.75 -27.22
CA GLY A 163 -6.46 5.59 -26.55
C GLY A 163 -5.51 4.84 -25.61
N THR A 164 -4.27 5.30 -25.42
CA THR A 164 -3.31 4.65 -24.53
C THR A 164 -3.44 5.11 -23.08
N PRO A 165 -3.15 4.24 -22.09
CA PRO A 165 -3.06 4.65 -20.70
C PRO A 165 -1.84 5.56 -20.48
N ALA A 166 -1.91 6.40 -19.45
CA ALA A 166 -0.78 7.21 -19.02
C ALA A 166 0.29 6.34 -18.35
N GLY A 167 1.17 5.73 -19.15
CA GLY A 167 2.26 4.89 -18.66
C GLY A 167 3.66 5.44 -18.94
N GLU A 168 4.63 4.89 -18.23
CA GLU A 168 6.05 5.24 -18.27
C GLU A 168 6.92 4.02 -17.91
N ILE A 169 8.16 3.98 -18.41
CA ILE A 169 9.18 2.99 -18.02
C ILE A 169 10.05 3.60 -16.93
N ILE A 170 10.16 2.93 -15.79
CA ILE A 170 11.00 3.35 -14.66
C ILE A 170 11.99 2.24 -14.28
N PRO A 171 13.15 2.58 -13.70
CA PRO A 171 14.00 1.60 -13.04
C PRO A 171 13.24 0.88 -11.92
N LEU A 172 13.43 -0.43 -11.78
CA LEU A 172 12.77 -1.20 -10.72
C LEU A 172 13.14 -0.67 -9.31
N SER A 173 14.32 -0.08 -9.17
CA SER A 173 14.78 0.59 -7.94
C SER A 173 13.94 1.81 -7.53
N MET A 174 13.18 2.40 -8.45
CA MET A 174 12.22 3.48 -8.14
C MET A 174 10.94 2.95 -7.50
N ILE A 175 10.67 1.64 -7.59
CA ILE A 175 9.52 1.03 -6.92
C ILE A 175 9.87 0.79 -5.46
N ARG A 176 9.14 1.47 -4.58
CA ARG A 176 9.37 1.45 -3.14
C ARG A 176 8.72 0.24 -2.47
N GLN A 177 7.47 -0.04 -2.82
CA GLN A 177 6.66 -1.12 -2.25
C GLN A 177 5.42 -1.40 -3.11
N SER A 178 4.84 -2.58 -2.93
CA SER A 178 3.47 -2.88 -3.30
C SER A 178 2.49 -2.10 -2.41
N CYS A 179 1.32 -1.78 -2.94
CA CYS A 179 0.25 -1.16 -2.18
C CYS A 179 -1.09 -1.81 -2.51
N GLN A 180 -2.02 -1.73 -1.56
CA GLN A 180 -3.38 -2.23 -1.76
C GLN A 180 -4.34 -1.06 -2.00
N LEU A 181 -5.18 -1.19 -3.02
CA LEU A 181 -6.22 -0.22 -3.34
C LEU A 181 -7.60 -0.79 -3.00
N ILE A 182 -8.37 -0.03 -2.23
CA ILE A 182 -9.74 -0.37 -1.86
C ILE A 182 -10.69 0.39 -2.81
N PRO A 183 -11.52 -0.28 -3.61
CA PRO A 183 -12.42 0.42 -4.53
C PRO A 183 -13.48 1.22 -3.76
N ARG A 184 -13.75 2.45 -4.22
CA ARG A 184 -14.92 3.21 -3.75
C ARG A 184 -16.17 2.63 -4.39
N PHE A 185 -16.99 1.95 -3.60
CA PHE A 185 -18.24 1.37 -4.09
C PHE A 185 -19.24 2.47 -4.48
N PRO A 186 -20.10 2.22 -5.50
CA PRO A 186 -21.16 3.14 -5.87
C PRO A 186 -22.09 3.44 -4.70
N LYS A 187 -22.64 4.67 -4.69
CA LYS A 187 -23.64 5.04 -3.69
C LYS A 187 -24.86 4.09 -3.79
N PRO A 188 -25.54 3.80 -2.67
CA PRO A 188 -26.80 3.08 -2.70
C PRO A 188 -27.80 3.78 -3.63
N LYS A 189 -28.64 3.00 -4.30
CA LYS A 189 -29.85 3.56 -4.94
C LYS A 189 -30.76 4.10 -3.85
N ALA A 190 -31.59 5.10 -4.19
CA ALA A 190 -32.40 5.85 -3.21
C ALA A 190 -33.31 4.98 -2.32
N ASP A 191 -33.58 3.72 -2.69
CA ASP A 191 -34.41 2.77 -1.96
C ASP A 191 -33.64 1.84 -1.00
N ARG A 192 -32.30 1.92 -0.94
CA ARG A 192 -31.45 0.98 -0.19
C ARG A 192 -30.47 1.70 0.73
N THR A 193 -30.24 1.11 1.89
CA THR A 193 -29.23 1.56 2.86
C THR A 193 -27.83 1.02 2.56
N THR A 194 -27.72 -0.05 1.76
CA THR A 194 -26.44 -0.69 1.44
C THR A 194 -25.96 -0.37 0.01
N PRO A 195 -24.66 -0.08 -0.18
CA PRO A 195 -24.11 0.12 -1.51
C PRO A 195 -24.21 -1.18 -2.31
N THR A 196 -24.70 -1.09 -3.55
CA THR A 196 -24.77 -2.25 -4.45
C THR A 196 -23.44 -2.37 -5.18
N VAL A 197 -22.66 -3.41 -4.86
CA VAL A 197 -21.45 -3.74 -5.61
C VAL A 197 -21.88 -4.21 -7.01
N PRO A 198 -21.36 -3.62 -8.10
CA PRO A 198 -21.65 -4.11 -9.44
C PRO A 198 -21.27 -5.58 -9.58
N SER A 199 -22.15 -6.40 -10.17
CA SER A 199 -21.95 -7.87 -10.28
C SER A 199 -20.75 -8.25 -11.14
N ASP A 200 -20.25 -7.32 -11.94
CA ASP A 200 -19.16 -7.50 -12.86
C ASP A 200 -17.80 -7.08 -12.25
N TRP A 201 -17.79 -6.60 -10.99
CA TRP A 201 -16.58 -6.36 -10.21
C TRP A 201 -16.12 -7.65 -9.52
N THR A 202 -15.00 -8.19 -9.99
CA THR A 202 -14.32 -9.35 -9.41
C THR A 202 -12.92 -8.94 -8.96
N SER A 203 -12.23 -9.81 -8.23
CA SER A 203 -10.83 -9.58 -7.85
C SER A 203 -9.91 -9.30 -9.04
N ASP A 204 -10.22 -9.86 -10.21
CA ASP A 204 -9.44 -9.70 -11.43
C ASP A 204 -9.81 -8.44 -12.24
N SER A 205 -11.04 -7.95 -12.10
CA SER A 205 -11.57 -6.88 -12.95
C SER A 205 -11.76 -5.54 -12.24
N VAL A 206 -11.78 -5.53 -10.90
CA VAL A 206 -12.13 -4.32 -10.13
C VAL A 206 -11.11 -3.20 -10.35
N LEU A 207 -9.82 -3.54 -10.47
CA LEU A 207 -8.77 -2.57 -10.78
C LEU A 207 -8.89 -1.99 -12.19
N ASP A 208 -9.65 -2.62 -13.10
CA ASP A 208 -9.90 -2.15 -14.47
C ASP A 208 -11.23 -1.40 -14.59
N LYS A 209 -12.21 -1.72 -13.75
CA LYS A 209 -13.56 -1.14 -13.81
C LYS A 209 -13.82 0.03 -12.86
N ALA A 210 -13.28 -0.02 -11.64
CA ALA A 210 -13.48 1.06 -10.68
C ALA A 210 -12.66 2.30 -11.07
N GLN A 211 -13.22 3.49 -10.83
CA GLN A 211 -12.60 4.78 -11.18
C GLN A 211 -11.87 5.45 -10.01
N LYS A 212 -12.28 5.10 -8.78
CA LYS A 212 -11.78 5.69 -7.54
C LYS A 212 -11.46 4.60 -6.54
N PHE A 213 -10.37 4.80 -5.83
CA PHE A 213 -9.88 3.88 -4.81
C PHE A 213 -9.40 4.67 -3.59
N LEU A 214 -9.22 3.96 -2.49
CA LEU A 214 -8.53 4.42 -1.30
C LEU A 214 -7.23 3.66 -1.17
N LEU A 215 -6.14 4.37 -0.92
CA LEU A 215 -4.84 3.79 -0.64
C LEU A 215 -4.85 3.22 0.79
N ASN A 216 -4.72 1.91 0.91
CA ASN A 216 -4.73 1.23 2.21
C ASN A 216 -3.37 1.37 2.91
N ASN A 217 -3.27 2.29 3.87
CA ASN A 217 -2.09 2.47 4.72
C ASN A 217 -2.05 1.51 5.93
N TRP A 218 -3.02 0.61 6.12
CA TRP A 218 -3.01 -0.39 7.20
C TRP A 218 -2.66 -1.81 6.74
N ALA A 219 -2.32 -2.00 5.46
CA ALA A 219 -2.01 -3.32 4.90
C ALA A 219 -0.80 -3.99 5.59
N SER A 220 0.17 -3.20 6.05
CA SER A 220 1.36 -3.68 6.75
C SER A 220 1.91 -2.59 7.67
N LYS A 221 2.80 -2.97 8.59
CA LYS A 221 3.55 -2.01 9.41
C LYS A 221 4.34 -1.03 8.54
N TYR A 222 4.92 -1.52 7.44
CA TYR A 222 5.69 -0.69 6.52
C TYR A 222 4.80 0.32 5.77
N ALA A 223 3.64 -0.12 5.27
CA ALA A 223 2.65 0.77 4.65
C ALA A 223 2.18 1.86 5.63
N TYR A 224 1.95 1.50 6.90
CA TYR A 224 1.56 2.46 7.93
C TYR A 224 2.65 3.48 8.24
N GLN A 225 3.93 3.09 8.22
CA GLN A 225 5.04 4.01 8.47
C GLN A 225 5.32 4.95 7.30
N THR A 226 4.94 4.55 6.08
CA THR A 226 5.38 5.21 4.85
C THR A 226 4.27 5.94 4.12
N LEU A 227 3.00 5.56 4.34
CA LEU A 227 1.83 6.14 3.66
C LEU A 227 0.89 6.91 4.60
N TRP A 228 1.23 7.00 5.88
CA TRP A 228 0.49 7.77 6.88
C TRP A 228 0.94 9.22 6.92
#